data_AF-A0A835J358-F1
#
_entry.id   AF-A0A835J358-F1
#
_cell.length_a   1.000
_cell.length_b   1.000
_cell.length_c   1.000
_cell.angle_alpha   90.00
_cell.angle_beta   90.00
_cell.angle_gamma   90.00
#
_symmetry.space_group_name_H-M   'P 1'
#
loop_
_entity.id
_entity.type
_entity.pdbx_description
1 polymer ?
#
loop_
_entity_poly.entity_id
_entity_poly.type
_entity_poly.pdbx_seq_one_letter_code
_entity_poly.pdbx_strand_id
1 'polypeptide(L)'
;MAFRGKEMMKKIMAKIGGEKNLAPGVKQALKKAIPNSKVVMNRAKRGLFAGRHIQFGNQISEDGGNKSRRSWKPNVQDKRLFSYILDRHVRVKVTTHAIRCIDKAGGIDEYLLKTPYHKMDTEMGILWKAKIEKLYEELGNMEVVFFTPEAEANLDQEFKDMRLEQREARKQLRRQIYGWSDKQKQIEEQQEDLNPNSWGGNSHDISSNQVANYH
;
A
#
# COMPACT_ATOMS: atom_id res chain seq x y z
N MET A 1 -2.98 -13.51 17.09
CA MET A 1 -3.43 -14.75 16.42
C MET A 1 -2.30 -15.71 15.98
N ALA A 2 -1.00 -15.45 16.23
CA ALA A 2 0.08 -16.36 15.81
C ALA A 2 0.47 -17.47 16.83
N PHE A 3 -0.03 -17.38 18.07
CA PHE A 3 0.24 -18.36 19.13
C PHE A 3 -0.42 -19.72 18.83
N ARG A 4 -1.60 -19.69 18.21
CA ARG A 4 -2.43 -20.89 17.99
C ARG A 4 -1.79 -21.89 17.02
N GLY A 5 -1.08 -21.45 15.98
CA GLY A 5 -0.48 -22.34 14.97
C GLY A 5 0.64 -23.23 15.51
N LYS A 6 1.63 -22.63 16.21
CA LYS A 6 2.73 -23.37 16.84
C LYS A 6 2.23 -24.30 17.95
N GLU A 7 1.25 -23.85 18.73
CA GLU A 7 0.65 -24.66 19.78
C GLU A 7 -0.18 -25.82 19.22
N MET A 8 -0.96 -25.60 18.16
CA MET A 8 -1.66 -26.66 17.44
C MET A 8 -0.67 -27.69 16.89
N MET A 9 0.43 -27.23 16.27
CA MET A 9 1.46 -28.11 15.77
C MET A 9 2.12 -28.91 16.90
N LYS A 10 2.44 -28.27 18.03
CA LYS A 10 2.98 -28.94 19.21
C LYS A 10 2.02 -30.00 19.76
N LYS A 11 0.71 -29.72 19.76
CA LYS A 11 -0.34 -30.69 20.16
C LYS A 11 -0.44 -31.87 19.18
N ILE A 12 -0.42 -31.61 17.88
CA ILE A 12 -0.41 -32.66 16.84
C ILE A 12 0.83 -33.55 16.99
N MET A 13 2.01 -32.95 17.16
CA MET A 13 3.26 -33.68 17.34
C MET A 13 3.29 -34.49 18.64
N ALA A 14 2.68 -33.97 19.72
CA ALA A 14 2.49 -34.73 20.96
C ALA A 14 1.56 -35.93 20.75
N LYS A 15 0.48 -35.77 19.97
CA LYS A 15 -0.48 -36.83 19.66
C LYS A 15 0.11 -37.95 18.79
N ILE A 16 1.06 -37.62 17.91
CA ILE A 16 1.76 -38.57 17.03
C ILE A 16 2.95 -39.26 17.75
N GLY A 17 3.21 -38.94 19.03
CA GLY A 17 4.31 -39.52 19.81
C GLY A 17 5.68 -38.90 19.54
N GLY A 18 5.71 -37.69 19.00
CA GLY A 18 6.92 -36.89 18.79
C GLY A 18 7.62 -37.12 17.43
N GLU A 19 8.64 -36.31 17.15
CA GLU A 19 9.41 -36.32 15.89
C GLU A 19 10.17 -37.63 15.59
N LYS A 20 10.23 -38.56 16.54
CA LYS A 20 10.99 -39.81 16.42
C LYS A 20 10.21 -40.91 15.70
N ASN A 21 8.87 -40.85 15.75
CA ASN A 21 7.99 -41.88 15.17
C ASN A 21 7.61 -41.58 13.70
N LEU A 22 8.01 -40.43 13.17
CA LEU A 22 7.75 -40.08 11.77
C LEU A 22 8.79 -40.73 10.85
N ALA A 23 8.31 -41.26 9.72
CA ALA A 23 9.19 -41.66 8.62
C ALA A 23 10.13 -40.50 8.23
N PRO A 24 11.40 -40.79 7.90
CA PRO A 24 12.41 -39.76 7.69
C PRO A 24 12.03 -38.77 6.58
N GLY A 25 11.36 -39.24 5.52
CA GLY A 25 10.84 -38.38 4.45
C GLY A 25 9.76 -37.40 4.94
N VAL A 26 8.80 -37.87 5.74
CA VAL A 26 7.73 -37.04 6.32
C VAL A 26 8.34 -36.00 7.27
N LYS A 27 9.33 -36.38 8.06
CA LYS A 27 10.05 -35.47 8.96
C LYS A 27 10.77 -34.35 8.21
N GLN A 28 11.41 -34.67 7.08
CA GLN A 28 12.07 -33.67 6.23
C GLN A 28 11.05 -32.73 5.58
N ALA A 29 9.95 -33.26 5.05
CA ALA A 29 8.86 -32.47 4.48
C ALA A 29 8.26 -31.51 5.53
N LEU A 30 8.06 -32.00 6.74
CA LEU A 30 7.55 -31.22 7.86
C LEU A 30 8.47 -30.04 8.22
N LYS A 31 9.78 -30.30 8.32
CA LYS A 31 10.78 -29.25 8.58
C LYS A 31 10.83 -28.19 7.49
N LYS A 32 10.51 -28.55 6.25
CA LYS A 32 10.48 -27.61 5.11
C LYS A 32 9.23 -26.72 5.13
N ALA A 33 8.10 -27.27 5.57
CA ALA A 33 6.81 -26.58 5.62
C ALA A 33 6.68 -25.63 6.82
N ILE A 34 7.32 -25.94 7.94
CA ILE A 34 7.21 -25.14 9.17
C ILE A 34 8.29 -24.05 9.21
N PRO A 35 7.95 -22.80 9.58
CA PRO A 35 8.93 -21.74 9.81
C PRO A 35 9.83 -22.05 11.00
N ASN A 36 11.15 -22.01 10.78
CA ASN A 36 12.13 -22.19 11.85
C ASN A 36 12.41 -20.85 12.55
N SER A 37 11.52 -20.43 13.46
CA SER A 37 11.68 -19.14 14.13
C SER A 37 12.70 -19.22 15.29
N LYS A 38 14.00 -19.28 14.98
CA LYS A 38 15.08 -19.12 15.97
C LYS A 38 15.45 -17.64 16.17
N VAL A 39 14.43 -16.79 16.26
CA VAL A 39 14.61 -15.34 16.34
C VAL A 39 14.94 -14.93 17.77
N VAL A 40 16.20 -14.54 17.99
CA VAL A 40 16.66 -14.06 19.30
C VAL A 40 16.17 -12.63 19.59
N MET A 41 16.06 -11.79 18.56
CA MET A 41 15.76 -10.37 18.74
C MET A 41 14.29 -10.03 18.50
N ASN A 42 13.65 -9.33 19.45
CA ASN A 42 12.27 -8.86 19.29
C ASN A 42 12.08 -7.90 18.11
N ARG A 43 13.12 -7.19 17.68
CA ARG A 43 13.07 -6.30 16.51
C ARG A 43 12.93 -7.06 15.18
N ALA A 44 13.46 -8.29 15.09
CA ALA A 44 13.37 -9.09 13.87
C ALA A 44 11.96 -9.69 13.69
N LYS A 45 11.20 -9.89 14.78
CA LYS A 45 9.79 -10.29 14.71
C LYS A 45 8.89 -9.27 14.00
N ARG A 46 9.34 -8.02 13.88
CA ARG A 46 8.57 -6.91 13.29
C ARG A 46 9.16 -6.41 11.96
N GLY A 47 10.22 -7.03 11.46
CA GLY A 47 10.94 -6.56 10.27
C GLY A 47 11.49 -7.70 9.42
N LEU A 48 12.16 -7.36 8.32
CA LEU A 48 12.72 -8.31 7.36
C LEU A 48 14.24 -8.41 7.55
N PHE A 49 14.67 -9.48 8.23
CA PHE A 49 16.07 -9.68 8.61
C PHE A 49 16.77 -10.79 7.80
N ALA A 50 16.03 -11.58 7.01
CA ALA A 50 16.57 -12.63 6.14
C ALA A 50 17.61 -13.53 6.84
N GLY A 51 17.28 -14.10 8.00
CA GLY A 51 18.17 -14.95 8.78
C GLY A 51 19.32 -14.23 9.51
N ARG A 52 19.47 -12.90 9.37
CA ARG A 52 20.51 -12.15 10.07
C ARG A 52 20.10 -11.86 11.51
N HIS A 53 20.93 -12.32 12.43
CA HIS A 53 20.73 -12.10 13.86
C HIS A 53 21.93 -11.45 14.55
N ILE A 54 21.73 -11.00 15.79
CA ILE A 54 22.83 -10.52 16.62
C ILE A 54 23.69 -11.74 16.93
N GLN A 55 24.98 -11.63 16.62
CA GLN A 55 25.95 -12.62 17.00
C GLN A 55 26.58 -12.20 18.33
N PHE A 56 26.68 -13.13 19.26
CA PHE A 56 27.36 -12.95 20.53
C PHE A 56 28.66 -13.74 20.50
N GLY A 57 29.75 -13.13 20.97
CA GLY A 57 31.04 -13.79 21.02
C GLY A 57 32.05 -13.00 21.81
N ASN A 58 33.33 -13.27 21.55
CA ASN A 58 34.44 -12.61 22.22
C ASN A 58 35.26 -11.84 21.20
N GLN A 59 35.77 -10.70 21.62
CA GLN A 59 36.94 -10.09 21.01
C GLN A 59 38.17 -10.65 21.74
N ILE A 60 39.16 -11.10 20.99
CA ILE A 60 40.40 -11.67 21.51
C ILE A 60 41.51 -10.64 21.24
N SER A 61 42.29 -10.29 22.27
CA SER A 61 43.46 -9.42 22.08
C SER A 61 44.53 -10.13 21.27
N GLU A 62 45.17 -9.40 20.37
CA GLU A 62 46.19 -9.92 19.46
C GLU A 62 47.40 -10.52 20.20
N ASP A 63 47.93 -9.79 21.19
CA ASP A 63 49.18 -10.17 21.86
C ASP A 63 48.99 -11.10 23.08
N GLY A 64 47.87 -10.97 23.80
CA GLY A 64 47.69 -11.60 25.12
C GLY A 64 46.58 -12.64 25.21
N GLY A 65 45.85 -12.92 24.12
CA GLY A 65 44.72 -13.87 24.14
C GLY A 65 43.57 -13.52 25.09
N ASN A 66 43.55 -12.31 25.66
CA ASN A 66 42.53 -11.84 26.59
C ASN A 66 41.17 -11.77 25.89
N LYS A 67 40.14 -12.33 26.52
CA LYS A 67 38.79 -12.47 25.95
C LYS A 67 37.85 -11.43 26.56
N SER A 68 37.38 -10.49 25.75
CA SER A 68 36.35 -9.53 26.14
C SER A 68 35.02 -9.86 25.45
N ARG A 69 33.90 -9.84 26.16
CA ARG A 69 32.58 -10.12 25.58
C ARG A 69 32.19 -9.00 24.60
N ARG A 70 31.73 -9.38 23.41
CA ARG A 70 31.26 -8.47 22.37
C ARG A 70 29.99 -8.99 21.70
N SER A 71 29.21 -8.07 21.13
CA SER A 71 28.09 -8.39 20.25
C SER A 71 28.24 -7.70 18.89
N TRP A 72 27.85 -8.39 17.82
CA TRP A 72 27.80 -7.85 16.46
C TRP A 72 26.35 -7.70 16.04
N LYS A 73 25.95 -6.45 15.77
CA LYS A 73 24.59 -6.10 15.37
C LYS A 73 24.49 -6.10 13.83
N PRO A 74 23.41 -6.63 13.24
CA PRO A 74 23.20 -6.51 11.80
C PRO A 74 22.93 -5.05 11.39
N ASN A 75 23.33 -4.69 10.18
CA ASN A 75 23.02 -3.37 9.61
C ASN A 75 21.54 -3.31 9.18
N VAL A 76 20.74 -2.51 9.89
CA VAL A 76 19.29 -2.40 9.72
C VAL A 76 18.93 -0.97 9.34
N GLN A 77 18.15 -0.83 8.27
CA GLN A 77 17.71 0.45 7.71
C GLN A 77 16.17 0.49 7.67
N ASP A 78 15.58 1.67 7.89
CA ASP A 78 14.14 1.88 7.63
C ASP A 78 13.95 2.25 6.16
N LYS A 79 13.19 1.44 5.41
CA LYS A 79 12.99 1.64 3.97
C LYS A 79 11.52 1.51 3.60
N ARG A 80 11.13 2.27 2.58
CA ARG A 80 9.85 2.18 1.88
C ARG A 80 10.05 1.27 0.68
N LEU A 81 9.43 0.10 0.70
CA LEU A 81 9.45 -0.85 -0.42
C LEU A 81 8.09 -0.79 -1.11
N PHE A 82 8.08 -0.71 -2.44
CA PHE A 82 6.84 -0.75 -3.19
C PHE A 82 6.40 -2.21 -3.38
N SER A 83 5.12 -2.49 -3.15
CA SER A 83 4.48 -3.78 -3.40
C SER A 83 3.53 -3.58 -4.57
N TYR A 84 3.73 -4.36 -5.64
CA TYR A 84 2.96 -4.27 -6.87
C TYR A 84 1.53 -4.75 -6.65
N ILE A 85 1.35 -5.87 -5.95
CA ILE A 85 0.01 -6.45 -5.72
C ILE A 85 -0.85 -5.60 -4.78
N LEU A 86 -0.22 -4.84 -3.88
CA LEU A 86 -0.92 -3.95 -2.94
C LEU A 86 -1.01 -2.50 -3.43
N ASP A 87 -0.40 -2.19 -4.58
CA ASP A 87 -0.25 -0.86 -5.16
C ASP A 87 0.11 0.24 -4.14
N ARG A 88 1.03 -0.09 -3.22
CA ARG A 88 1.40 0.84 -2.14
C ARG A 88 2.80 0.61 -1.61
N HIS A 89 3.36 1.67 -1.04
CA HIS A 89 4.62 1.58 -0.30
C HIS A 89 4.41 1.01 1.11
N VAL A 90 5.18 -0.03 1.43
CA VAL A 90 5.25 -0.65 2.75
C VAL A 90 6.52 -0.17 3.45
N ARG A 91 6.37 0.43 4.64
CA ARG A 91 7.48 0.84 5.50
C ARG A 91 7.90 -0.29 6.41
N VAL A 92 9.15 -0.73 6.30
CA VAL A 92 9.70 -1.79 7.14
C VAL A 92 11.15 -1.56 7.48
N LYS A 93 11.54 -2.06 8.66
CA LYS A 93 12.94 -2.22 9.02
C LYS A 93 13.52 -3.44 8.32
N VAL A 94 14.49 -3.19 7.45
CA VAL A 94 15.08 -4.21 6.58
C VAL A 94 16.59 -4.22 6.79
N THR A 95 17.19 -5.41 6.79
CA THR A 95 18.67 -5.51 6.78
C THR A 95 19.23 -5.24 5.38
N THR A 96 20.47 -4.76 5.29
CA THR A 96 21.12 -4.57 3.97
C THR A 96 21.22 -5.86 3.16
N HIS A 97 21.33 -7.01 3.83
CA HIS A 97 21.26 -8.31 3.18
C HIS A 97 19.88 -8.59 2.58
N ALA A 98 18.82 -8.33 3.34
CA ALA A 98 17.44 -8.51 2.86
C ALA A 98 17.11 -7.56 1.70
N ILE A 99 17.57 -6.30 1.72
CA ILE A 99 17.42 -5.36 0.59
C ILE A 99 17.99 -5.98 -0.69
N ARG A 100 19.24 -6.45 -0.64
CA ARG A 100 19.89 -7.09 -1.79
C ARG A 100 19.15 -8.34 -2.29
N CYS A 101 18.57 -9.12 -1.37
CA CYS A 101 17.77 -10.30 -1.73
C CYS A 101 16.45 -9.91 -2.41
N ILE A 102 15.84 -8.80 -1.98
CA ILE A 102 14.63 -8.23 -2.59
C ILE A 102 14.95 -7.75 -4.00
N ASP A 103 16.04 -6.99 -4.17
CA ASP A 103 16.48 -6.51 -5.49
C ASP A 103 16.76 -7.68 -6.44
N LYS A 104 17.44 -8.73 -5.95
CA LYS A 104 17.70 -9.96 -6.72
C LYS A 104 16.42 -10.72 -7.08
N ALA A 105 15.39 -10.65 -6.23
CA ALA A 105 14.13 -11.33 -6.47
C ALA A 105 13.24 -10.59 -7.49
N GLY A 106 13.43 -9.27 -7.65
CA GLY A 106 12.66 -8.39 -8.52
C GLY A 106 11.63 -7.51 -7.80
N GLY A 107 11.63 -7.51 -6.46
CA GLY A 107 10.61 -6.81 -5.67
C GLY A 107 10.30 -7.52 -4.36
N ILE A 108 9.51 -6.86 -3.50
CA ILE A 108 9.17 -7.40 -2.18
C ILE A 108 8.20 -8.58 -2.30
N ASP A 109 7.27 -8.52 -3.25
CA ASP A 109 6.24 -9.54 -3.43
C ASP A 109 6.87 -10.83 -3.95
N GLU A 110 7.72 -10.73 -4.97
CA GLU A 110 8.48 -11.84 -5.52
C GLU A 110 9.44 -12.43 -4.49
N TYR A 111 10.06 -11.59 -3.66
CA TYR A 111 10.90 -12.06 -2.57
C TYR A 111 10.11 -12.91 -1.57
N LEU A 112 8.92 -12.47 -1.17
CA LEU A 112 8.08 -13.20 -0.22
C LEU A 112 7.58 -14.52 -0.81
N LEU A 113 7.16 -14.51 -2.07
CA LEU A 113 6.71 -15.72 -2.78
C LEU A 113 7.84 -16.74 -2.95
N LYS A 114 9.02 -16.30 -3.43
CA LYS A 114 10.20 -17.17 -3.65
C LYS A 114 10.81 -17.69 -2.35
N THR A 115 10.66 -16.96 -1.25
CA THR A 115 11.25 -17.37 0.04
C THR A 115 10.46 -18.55 0.62
N PRO A 116 11.10 -19.69 0.91
CA PRO A 116 10.40 -20.84 1.47
C PRO A 116 10.04 -20.61 2.94
N TYR A 117 8.95 -21.23 3.40
CA TYR A 117 8.41 -21.06 4.76
C TYR A 117 9.44 -21.30 5.87
N HIS A 118 10.31 -22.32 5.75
CA HIS A 118 11.37 -22.58 6.74
C HIS A 118 12.43 -21.47 6.88
N LYS A 119 12.65 -20.63 5.85
CA LYS A 119 13.56 -19.47 5.89
C LYS A 119 12.85 -18.19 6.33
N MET A 120 11.53 -18.22 6.48
CA MET A 120 10.77 -17.10 7.00
C MET A 120 10.81 -17.12 8.53
N ASP A 121 11.72 -16.33 9.09
CA ASP A 121 11.88 -16.25 10.55
C ASP A 121 10.76 -15.42 11.21
N THR A 122 10.10 -14.57 10.44
CA THR A 122 9.17 -13.53 10.91
C THR A 122 7.71 -13.93 10.69
N GLU A 123 6.89 -13.86 11.74
CA GLU A 123 5.43 -14.12 11.67
C GLU A 123 4.72 -13.15 10.74
N MET A 124 5.11 -11.87 10.75
CA MET A 124 4.66 -10.86 9.80
C MET A 124 4.96 -11.27 8.35
N GLY A 125 6.13 -11.86 8.08
CA GLY A 125 6.50 -12.29 6.72
C GLY A 125 5.62 -13.43 6.21
N ILE A 126 5.26 -14.37 7.08
CA ILE A 126 4.33 -15.47 6.77
C ILE A 126 2.94 -14.91 6.47
N LEU A 127 2.45 -14.00 7.30
CA LEU A 127 1.15 -13.35 7.08
C LEU A 127 1.11 -12.59 5.76
N TRP A 128 2.18 -11.86 5.43
CA TRP A 128 2.27 -11.12 4.17
C TRP A 128 2.31 -12.05 2.98
N LYS A 129 3.09 -13.14 3.08
CA LYS A 129 3.12 -14.16 2.03
C LYS A 129 1.74 -14.73 1.75
N ALA A 130 1.02 -15.20 2.79
CA ALA A 130 -0.32 -15.74 2.63
C ALA A 130 -1.31 -14.72 2.06
N LYS A 131 -1.20 -13.45 2.46
CA LYS A 131 -2.02 -12.37 1.91
C LYS A 131 -1.74 -12.16 0.41
N ILE A 132 -0.46 -12.13 0.05
CA ILE A 132 -0.02 -11.92 -1.34
C ILE A 132 -0.43 -13.10 -2.21
N GLU A 133 -0.22 -14.34 -1.76
CA GLU A 133 -0.67 -15.56 -2.46
C GLU A 133 -2.17 -15.49 -2.77
N LYS A 134 -3.00 -15.16 -1.76
CA LYS A 134 -4.45 -15.00 -1.96
C LYS A 134 -4.81 -13.94 -3.00
N LEU A 135 -4.13 -12.79 -2.97
CA LEU A 135 -4.37 -11.71 -3.94
C LEU A 135 -3.95 -12.12 -5.36
N TYR A 136 -2.87 -12.87 -5.52
CA TYR A 136 -2.48 -13.41 -6.83
C TYR A 136 -3.44 -14.49 -7.34
N GLU A 137 -3.99 -15.32 -6.45
CA GLU A 137 -5.06 -16.27 -6.79
C GLU A 137 -6.33 -15.53 -7.25
N GLU A 138 -6.73 -14.49 -6.53
CA GLU A 138 -7.85 -13.63 -6.93
C GLU A 138 -7.61 -12.95 -8.28
N LEU A 139 -6.41 -12.43 -8.50
CA LEU A 139 -6.01 -11.82 -9.78
C LEU A 139 -5.96 -12.84 -10.93
N GLY A 140 -5.53 -14.07 -10.66
CA GLY A 140 -5.47 -15.16 -11.66
C GLY A 140 -6.84 -15.71 -12.03
N ASN A 141 -7.80 -15.67 -11.10
CA ASN A 141 -9.19 -16.05 -11.36
C ASN A 141 -9.99 -14.92 -12.04
N MET A 142 -9.46 -13.70 -12.03
CA MET A 142 -10.09 -12.59 -12.72
C MET A 142 -9.94 -12.82 -14.22
N GLU A 143 -11.05 -13.11 -14.89
CA GLU A 143 -11.07 -13.19 -16.35
C GLU A 143 -10.64 -11.82 -16.89
N VAL A 144 -9.48 -11.79 -17.53
CA VAL A 144 -9.06 -10.64 -18.30
C VAL A 144 -9.89 -10.67 -19.58
N VAL A 145 -11.11 -10.14 -19.50
CA VAL A 145 -11.96 -9.96 -20.67
C VAL A 145 -11.28 -8.88 -21.50
N PHE A 146 -10.74 -9.27 -22.67
CA PHE A 146 -10.39 -8.30 -23.69
C PHE A 146 -11.70 -7.69 -24.17
N PHE A 147 -11.97 -6.45 -23.75
CA PHE A 147 -13.12 -5.71 -24.22
C PHE A 147 -12.99 -5.49 -25.72
N THR A 148 -14.10 -5.58 -26.45
CA THR A 148 -14.13 -5.10 -27.83
C THR A 148 -13.94 -3.57 -27.80
N PRO A 149 -13.33 -2.95 -28.84
CA PRO A 149 -13.10 -1.49 -28.84
C PRO A 149 -14.38 -0.68 -28.62
N GLU A 150 -15.52 -1.20 -29.08
CA GLU A 150 -16.84 -0.59 -28.86
C GLU A 150 -17.28 -0.69 -27.39
N ALA A 151 -17.01 -1.81 -26.71
CA ALA A 151 -17.29 -1.97 -25.29
C ALA A 151 -16.40 -1.07 -24.43
N GLU A 152 -15.12 -0.90 -24.81
CA GLU A 152 -14.22 0.05 -24.13
C GLU A 152 -14.72 1.49 -24.24
N ALA A 153 -15.13 1.92 -25.43
CA ALA A 153 -15.66 3.27 -25.65
C ALA A 153 -16.95 3.53 -24.85
N ASN A 154 -17.85 2.56 -24.77
CA ASN A 154 -19.08 2.67 -23.99
C ASN A 154 -18.79 2.78 -22.48
N LEU A 155 -17.85 1.99 -21.97
CA LEU A 155 -17.42 2.07 -20.57
C LEU A 155 -16.77 3.42 -20.26
N ASP A 156 -15.95 3.95 -21.17
CA ASP A 156 -15.34 5.28 -21.01
C ASP A 156 -16.38 6.39 -20.95
N GLN A 157 -17.46 6.26 -21.73
CA GLN A 157 -18.60 7.17 -21.68
C GLN A 157 -19.30 7.08 -20.31
N GLU A 158 -19.64 5.86 -19.85
CA GLU A 158 -20.25 5.62 -18.54
C GLU A 158 -19.41 6.19 -17.39
N PHE A 159 -18.08 5.99 -17.42
CA PHE A 159 -17.20 6.53 -16.37
C PHE A 159 -17.13 8.06 -16.37
N LYS A 160 -17.24 8.71 -17.54
CA LYS A 160 -17.31 10.18 -17.62
C LYS A 160 -18.61 10.68 -17.02
N ASP A 161 -19.72 10.05 -17.38
CA ASP A 161 -21.05 10.42 -16.89
C ASP A 161 -21.14 10.22 -15.38
N MET A 162 -20.69 9.07 -14.86
CA MET A 162 -20.60 8.81 -13.41
C MET A 162 -19.74 9.85 -12.67
N ARG A 163 -18.61 10.28 -13.26
CA ARG A 163 -17.78 11.34 -12.65
C ARG A 163 -18.44 12.72 -12.68
N LEU A 164 -19.21 13.01 -13.72
CA LEU A 164 -20.03 14.23 -13.80
C LEU A 164 -21.12 14.19 -12.74
N GLU A 165 -21.84 13.08 -12.60
CA GLU A 165 -22.86 12.88 -11.57
C GLU A 165 -22.28 13.00 -10.15
N GLN A 166 -21.16 12.34 -9.85
CA GLN A 166 -20.48 12.49 -8.55
C GLN A 166 -20.08 13.94 -8.28
N ARG A 167 -19.68 14.68 -9.33
CA ARG A 167 -19.34 16.11 -9.24
C ARG A 167 -20.58 16.96 -9.00
N GLU A 168 -21.70 16.67 -9.64
CA GLU A 168 -22.97 17.34 -9.43
C GLU A 168 -23.55 17.07 -8.04
N ALA A 169 -23.54 15.81 -7.59
CA ALA A 169 -23.93 15.42 -6.24
C ALA A 169 -23.07 16.16 -5.19
N ARG A 170 -21.75 16.26 -5.40
CA ARG A 170 -20.87 17.07 -4.55
C ARG A 170 -21.24 18.57 -4.58
N LYS A 171 -21.55 19.13 -5.74
CA LYS A 171 -22.01 20.53 -5.86
C LYS A 171 -23.34 20.75 -5.13
N GLN A 172 -24.30 19.83 -5.29
CA GLN A 172 -25.60 19.88 -4.62
C GLN A 172 -25.45 19.75 -3.09
N LEU A 173 -24.65 18.80 -2.63
CA LEU A 173 -24.31 18.66 -1.21
C LEU A 173 -23.63 19.93 -0.67
N ARG A 174 -22.71 20.53 -1.44
CA ARG A 174 -22.06 21.80 -1.06
C ARG A 174 -23.05 22.96 -1.02
N ARG A 175 -24.01 23.01 -1.93
CA ARG A 175 -25.12 23.99 -1.92
C ARG A 175 -26.03 23.79 -0.70
N GLN A 176 -26.33 22.55 -0.32
CA GLN A 176 -27.12 22.23 0.87
C GLN A 176 -26.36 22.55 2.17
N ILE A 177 -25.07 22.21 2.26
CA ILE A 177 -24.25 22.41 3.46
C ILE A 177 -23.90 23.88 3.68
N TYR A 178 -23.51 24.59 2.61
CA TYR A 178 -23.00 25.96 2.72
C TYR A 178 -24.02 27.02 2.29
N GLY A 179 -25.26 26.63 1.98
CA GLY A 179 -26.37 27.54 1.75
C GLY A 179 -26.00 28.71 0.84
N TRP A 180 -25.41 28.45 -0.33
CA TRP A 180 -25.31 29.48 -1.38
C TRP A 180 -26.68 29.67 -2.03
N SER A 181 -27.71 29.93 -1.22
CA SER A 181 -29.08 30.26 -1.66
C SER A 181 -29.50 31.65 -1.23
N ASP A 182 -28.92 32.18 -0.14
CA ASP A 182 -29.40 33.46 0.41
C ASP A 182 -28.75 34.67 -0.27
N LYS A 183 -27.58 34.48 -0.92
CA LYS A 183 -26.90 35.53 -1.68
C LYS A 183 -27.29 35.63 -3.15
N GLN A 184 -27.88 34.60 -3.76
CA GLN A 184 -28.34 34.69 -5.16
C GLN A 184 -29.74 35.28 -5.27
N LYS A 185 -30.65 34.97 -4.35
CA LYS A 185 -31.97 35.62 -4.27
C LYS A 185 -31.87 37.13 -4.09
N GLN A 186 -30.92 37.60 -3.28
CA GLN A 186 -30.66 39.05 -3.10
C GLN A 186 -30.01 39.73 -4.32
N ILE A 187 -29.33 38.99 -5.21
CA ILE A 187 -28.72 39.56 -6.43
C ILE A 187 -29.74 39.57 -7.58
N GLU A 188 -30.64 38.59 -7.63
CA GLU A 188 -31.77 38.56 -8.59
C GLU A 188 -32.88 39.57 -8.22
N GLU A 189 -33.24 39.72 -6.94
CA GLU A 189 -34.20 40.76 -6.48
C GLU A 189 -33.68 42.18 -6.75
N GLN A 190 -32.37 42.42 -6.68
CA GLN A 190 -31.77 43.74 -7.00
C GLN A 190 -31.69 44.04 -8.50
N GLN A 191 -31.89 43.06 -9.38
CA GLN A 191 -31.91 43.26 -10.83
C GLN A 191 -33.32 43.45 -11.39
N GLU A 192 -34.38 43.05 -10.68
CA GLU A 192 -35.78 43.33 -11.07
C GLU A 192 -36.25 44.76 -10.71
N ASP A 193 -35.58 45.42 -9.75
CA ASP A 193 -35.90 46.78 -9.29
C ASP A 193 -35.31 47.91 -10.18
N LEU A 194 -34.55 47.57 -11.22
CA LEU A 194 -33.99 48.53 -12.18
C LEU A 194 -34.71 48.40 -13.53
N ASN A 195 -36.00 48.76 -13.54
CA ASN A 195 -36.76 49.04 -14.77
C ASN A 195 -36.51 50.49 -15.23
N PRO A 196 -35.82 50.73 -16.36
CA PRO A 196 -35.57 52.08 -16.86
C PRO A 196 -36.74 52.53 -17.73
N ASN A 197 -37.84 53.02 -17.12
CA ASN A 197 -38.88 53.72 -17.87
C ASN A 197 -39.65 54.77 -17.05
N SER A 198 -38.94 55.79 -16.60
CA SER A 198 -39.37 57.20 -16.61
C SER A 198 -38.05 57.96 -16.75
N TRP A 199 -37.80 58.83 -17.73
CA TRP A 199 -38.43 60.12 -17.98
C TRP A 199 -38.30 60.42 -19.48
N GLY A 200 -39.38 60.92 -20.10
CA GLY A 200 -39.32 61.49 -21.44
C GLY A 200 -38.67 62.88 -21.42
N GLY A 201 -38.04 63.26 -22.54
CA GLY A 201 -37.65 64.65 -22.77
C GLY A 201 -36.50 64.87 -23.75
N ASN A 202 -36.88 65.30 -24.96
CA ASN A 202 -36.15 66.14 -25.92
C ASN A 202 -34.94 65.60 -26.72
N SER A 203 -35.11 65.76 -28.03
CA SER A 203 -34.08 65.86 -29.05
C SER A 203 -33.10 67.01 -28.80
N HIS A 204 -31.82 66.81 -29.15
CA HIS A 204 -30.98 67.70 -29.96
C HIS A 204 -29.61 67.03 -30.19
N ASP A 205 -29.37 66.66 -31.45
CA ASP A 205 -28.24 67.05 -32.31
C ASP A 205 -26.76 67.04 -31.83
N ILE A 206 -25.90 66.72 -32.82
CA ILE A 206 -24.49 67.11 -33.03
C ILE A 206 -23.40 66.03 -32.79
N SER A 207 -22.98 65.46 -33.93
CA SER A 207 -21.60 65.53 -34.48
C SER A 207 -20.47 64.66 -33.91
N SER A 208 -20.02 63.76 -34.80
CA SER A 208 -18.65 63.55 -35.32
C SER A 208 -17.42 63.36 -34.41
N ASN A 209 -16.53 62.50 -34.92
CA ASN A 209 -15.09 62.33 -34.64
C ASN A 209 -14.75 61.70 -33.27
N GLN A 210 -13.74 60.85 -33.11
CA GLN A 210 -12.54 60.62 -33.90
C GLN A 210 -11.89 59.28 -33.51
N VAL A 211 -11.16 58.74 -34.47
CA VAL A 211 -10.16 57.67 -34.44
C VAL A 211 -9.21 57.72 -33.23
N ALA A 212 -8.88 56.56 -32.64
CA ALA A 212 -7.53 56.28 -32.13
C ALA A 212 -7.27 54.77 -31.99
N ASN A 213 -6.47 54.24 -32.91
CA ASN A 213 -5.68 53.01 -32.76
C ASN A 213 -4.63 53.20 -31.65
N TYR A 214 -4.33 52.13 -30.89
CA TYR A 214 -2.99 51.79 -30.38
C TYR A 214 -2.97 50.27 -30.18
N HIS A 215 -2.32 49.52 -31.09
CA HIS A 215 -1.02 48.83 -30.90
C HIS A 215 -1.04 47.79 -29.77
#